data_AF-A0A4R4B0B6-F1
#
_entry.id   AF-A0A4R4B0B6-F1
#
_cell.length_a   1.000
_cell.length_b   1.000
_cell.length_c   1.000
_cell.angle_alpha   90.00
_cell.angle_beta   90.00
_cell.angle_gamma   90.00
#
_symmetry.space_group_name_H-M   'P 1'
#
loop_
_entity.id
_entity.type
_entity.pdbx_description
1 polymer ?
#
loop_
_entity_poly.entity_id
_entity_poly.type
_entity_poly.pdbx_seq_one_letter_code
_entity_poly.pdbx_strand_id
1 'polypeptide(L)'
;MPQTITVKVKLLPTKQQIMLLEQSSHEYIKVINALVSEMVEATKSTKKSTKDIEANIPSAVKNQAIKDAKSVFSTKVKKSKYKIVPILKRPVCV
;
A
#
# COMPACT_ATOMS: atom_id res chain seq x y z
N MET A 1 36.49 -20.75 10.12
CA MET A 1 35.10 -20.25 10.24
C MET A 1 35.01 -18.95 9.46
N PRO A 2 34.11 -18.81 8.46
CA PRO A 2 33.97 -17.54 7.74
C PRO A 2 33.31 -16.48 8.64
N GLN A 3 33.90 -15.29 8.72
CA GLN A 3 33.35 -14.15 9.47
C GLN A 3 32.28 -13.44 8.63
N THR A 4 31.10 -13.22 9.22
CA THR A 4 30.02 -12.45 8.58
C THR A 4 30.36 -10.97 8.57
N ILE A 5 30.49 -10.38 7.38
CA ILE A 5 30.77 -8.95 7.20
C ILE A 5 29.47 -8.24 6.81
N THR A 6 29.12 -7.17 7.54
CA THR A 6 27.97 -6.31 7.20
C THR A 6 28.48 -5.05 6.51
N VAL A 7 28.04 -4.82 5.27
CA VAL A 7 28.42 -3.65 4.48
C VAL A 7 27.22 -2.72 4.32
N LYS A 8 27.45 -1.41 4.52
CA LYS A 8 26.43 -0.39 4.24
C LYS A 8 26.45 -0.06 2.75
N VAL A 9 25.33 -0.29 2.08
CA VAL A 9 25.16 0.03 0.65
C VAL A 9 24.12 1.14 0.50
N LYS A 10 24.44 2.16 -0.29
CA LYS A 10 23.48 3.20 -0.69
C LYS A 10 22.98 2.87 -2.09
N LEU A 11 21.67 2.69 -2.24
CA LEU A 11 21.04 2.55 -3.55
C LEU A 11 20.66 3.94 -4.06
N LEU A 12 21.20 4.32 -5.20
CA LEU A 12 20.87 5.55 -5.90
C LEU A 12 20.09 5.20 -7.16
N PRO A 13 18.77 5.39 -7.18
CA PRO A 13 17.97 5.06 -8.34
C PRO A 13 18.27 6.02 -9.49
N THR A 14 18.20 5.51 -10.73
CA THR A 14 18.25 6.32 -11.94
C THR A 14 16.95 7.11 -12.11
N LYS A 15 16.95 8.13 -12.98
CA LYS A 15 15.75 8.92 -13.29
C LYS A 15 14.56 8.06 -13.69
N GLN A 16 14.80 7.01 -14.49
CA GLN A 16 13.76 6.07 -14.92
C GLN A 16 13.20 5.25 -13.74
N GLN A 17 14.07 4.82 -12.82
CA GLN A 17 13.65 4.08 -11.63
C GLN A 17 12.83 4.96 -10.67
N ILE A 18 13.21 6.23 -10.52
CA ILE A 18 12.44 7.24 -9.76
C ILE A 18 11.03 7.36 -10.32
N MET A 19 10.89 7.55 -11.65
CA MET A 19 9.57 7.64 -12.29
C MET A 19 8.74 6.37 -12.10
N LEU A 20 9.36 5.19 -12.17
CA LEU A 20 8.66 3.91 -11.93
C LEU A 20 8.19 3.78 -10.47
N LEU A 21 9.00 4.24 -9.51
CA LEU A 21 8.65 4.26 -8.09
C LEU A 21 7.51 5.24 -7.82
N GLU A 22 7.52 6.41 -8.44
CA GLU A 22 6.43 7.38 -8.37
C GLU A 22 5.13 6.79 -8.91
N GLN A 23 5.16 6.24 -10.13
CA GLN A 23 3.98 5.62 -10.73
C GLN A 23 3.42 4.50 -9.85
N SER A 24 4.29 3.62 -9.35
CA SER A 24 3.90 2.52 -8.47
C SER A 24 3.31 3.04 -7.14
N SER A 25 3.84 4.13 -6.61
CA SER A 25 3.35 4.74 -5.35
C SER A 25 1.97 5.35 -5.51
N HIS A 26 1.71 6.02 -6.63
CA HIS A 26 0.39 6.56 -6.93
C HIS A 26 -0.63 5.43 -7.09
N GLU A 27 -0.26 4.37 -7.79
CA GLU A 27 -1.11 3.19 -7.97
C GLU A 27 -1.40 2.50 -6.63
N TYR A 28 -0.39 2.37 -5.77
CA TYR A 28 -0.54 1.85 -4.41
C TYR A 28 -1.57 2.64 -3.58
N ILE A 29 -1.45 3.98 -3.60
CA ILE A 29 -2.37 4.87 -2.89
C ILE A 29 -3.80 4.71 -3.42
N LYS A 30 -3.99 4.65 -4.74
CA LYS A 30 -5.30 4.44 -5.35
C LYS A 30 -5.94 3.14 -4.88
N VAL A 31 -5.18 2.03 -4.90
CA VAL A 31 -5.67 0.71 -4.47
C VAL A 31 -6.13 0.76 -3.01
N ILE A 32 -5.33 1.33 -2.11
CA ILE A 32 -5.71 1.42 -0.69
C ILE A 32 -6.98 2.26 -0.52
N ASN A 33 -7.02 3.45 -1.11
CA ASN A 33 -8.17 4.34 -0.95
C ASN A 33 -9.45 3.71 -1.51
N ALA A 34 -9.37 3.02 -2.65
CA ALA A 34 -10.49 2.29 -3.23
C ALA A 34 -10.97 1.16 -2.30
N LEU A 35 -10.06 0.33 -1.79
CA LEU A 35 -10.39 -0.75 -0.87
C LEU A 35 -11.00 -0.23 0.44
N VAL A 36 -10.48 0.87 0.99
CA VAL A 36 -11.01 1.47 2.21
C VAL A 36 -12.42 2.03 1.97
N SER A 37 -12.68 2.70 0.84
CA SER A 37 -14.02 3.18 0.48
C SER A 37 -15.02 2.02 0.39
N GLU A 38 -14.66 0.95 -0.32
CA GLU A 38 -15.50 -0.24 -0.46
C GLU A 38 -15.80 -0.89 0.90
N MET A 39 -14.82 -0.98 1.80
CA MET A 39 -15.02 -1.53 3.14
C MET A 39 -15.91 -0.65 4.03
N VAL A 40 -15.84 0.67 3.85
CA VAL A 40 -16.69 1.64 4.55
C VAL A 40 -18.14 1.47 4.09
N GLU A 41 -18.37 1.45 2.77
CA GLU A 41 -19.69 1.26 2.15
C GLU A 41 -20.31 -0.08 2.56
N ALA A 42 -19.54 -1.16 2.48
CA ALA A 42 -20.00 -2.50 2.88
C ALA A 42 -20.07 -2.68 4.41
N THR A 43 -19.58 -1.71 5.19
CA THR A 43 -19.36 -1.78 6.65
C THR A 43 -18.54 -2.99 7.13
N LYS A 44 -17.87 -3.71 6.22
CA LYS A 44 -17.21 -5.00 6.46
C LYS A 44 -15.83 -5.02 5.82
N SER A 45 -14.94 -5.85 6.37
CA SER A 45 -13.59 -6.02 5.81
C SER A 45 -13.65 -6.75 4.47
N THR A 46 -12.82 -6.33 3.52
CA THR A 46 -12.70 -7.01 2.22
C THR A 46 -12.16 -8.43 2.37
N LYS A 47 -12.66 -9.34 1.52
CA LYS A 47 -12.12 -10.69 1.30
C LYS A 47 -11.35 -10.81 -0.02
N LYS A 48 -11.16 -9.69 -0.73
CA LYS A 48 -10.42 -9.63 -1.99
C LYS A 48 -8.97 -10.10 -1.83
N SER A 49 -8.49 -10.75 -2.87
CA SER A 49 -7.14 -11.25 -3.07
C SER A 49 -6.42 -10.41 -4.13
N THR A 50 -5.15 -10.71 -4.41
CA THR A 50 -4.39 -10.00 -5.45
C THR A 50 -4.97 -10.17 -6.85
N LYS A 51 -5.74 -11.22 -7.10
CA LYS A 51 -6.40 -11.47 -8.38
C LYS A 51 -7.55 -10.51 -8.63
N ASP A 52 -8.18 -10.03 -7.56
CA ASP A 52 -9.35 -9.14 -7.62
C ASP A 52 -8.97 -7.66 -7.70
N ILE A 53 -7.65 -7.36 -7.76
CA ILE A 53 -7.10 -6.01 -7.81
C ILE A 53 -6.41 -5.80 -9.16
N GLU A 54 -7.09 -5.06 -10.01
CA GLU A 54 -6.52 -4.50 -11.24
C GLU A 54 -5.70 -3.26 -10.88
N ALA A 55 -4.38 -3.44 -10.84
CA ALA A 55 -3.42 -2.39 -10.56
C ALA A 55 -2.10 -2.75 -11.24
N ASN A 56 -1.43 -1.76 -11.83
CA ASN A 56 -0.15 -1.95 -12.50
C ASN A 56 1.04 -1.93 -11.52
N ILE A 57 0.99 -2.80 -10.50
CA ILE A 57 2.05 -2.97 -9.51
C ILE A 57 2.30 -4.46 -9.23
N PRO A 58 3.51 -4.84 -8.76
CA PRO A 58 3.83 -6.24 -8.49
C PRO A 58 2.87 -6.88 -7.49
N SER A 59 2.60 -8.19 -7.65
CA SER A 59 1.71 -8.94 -6.76
C SER A 59 2.08 -8.85 -5.28
N ALA A 60 3.37 -8.77 -4.97
CA ALA A 60 3.86 -8.55 -3.60
C ALA A 60 3.39 -7.21 -3.03
N VAL A 61 3.44 -6.14 -3.83
CA VAL A 61 2.99 -4.80 -3.44
C VAL A 61 1.46 -4.75 -3.34
N LYS A 62 0.73 -5.41 -4.25
CA LYS A 62 -0.75 -5.57 -4.13
C LYS A 62 -1.13 -6.23 -2.81
N ASN A 63 -0.43 -7.31 -2.44
CA ASN A 63 -0.64 -8.00 -1.17
C ASN A 63 -0.41 -7.09 0.03
N GLN A 64 0.65 -6.26 -0.01
CA GLN A 64 0.91 -5.29 1.04
C GLN A 64 -0.20 -4.24 1.11
N ALA A 65 -0.67 -3.72 -0.03
CA ALA A 65 -1.75 -2.75 -0.10
C ALA A 65 -3.05 -3.28 0.55
N ILE A 66 -3.39 -4.56 0.31
CA ILE A 66 -4.55 -5.20 0.95
C ILE A 66 -4.40 -5.23 2.48
N LYS A 67 -3.23 -5.62 2.97
CA LYS A 67 -2.96 -5.70 4.42
C LYS A 67 -3.06 -4.32 5.06
N ASP A 68 -2.47 -3.32 4.42
CA ASP A 68 -2.46 -1.94 4.90
C ASP A 68 -3.88 -1.35 4.89
N ALA A 69 -4.65 -1.57 3.83
CA ALA A 69 -6.05 -1.15 3.76
C ALA A 69 -6.89 -1.75 4.90
N LYS A 70 -6.72 -3.06 5.19
CA LYS A 70 -7.39 -3.72 6.33
C LYS A 70 -6.96 -3.13 7.67
N SER A 71 -5.67 -2.83 7.83
CA SER A 71 -5.14 -2.18 9.02
C SER A 71 -5.76 -0.80 9.23
N VAL A 72 -5.76 0.05 8.20
CA VAL A 72 -6.37 1.40 8.22
C VAL A 72 -7.86 1.31 8.56
N PHE A 73 -8.59 0.40 7.92
CA PHE A 73 -10.00 0.19 8.21
C PHE A 73 -10.25 -0.22 9.68
N SER A 74 -9.47 -1.17 10.19
CA SER A 74 -9.64 -1.62 11.59
C SER A 74 -9.25 -0.57 12.62
N THR A 75 -8.20 0.20 12.37
CA THR A 75 -7.58 1.09 13.36
C THR A 75 -8.17 2.50 13.35
N LYS A 76 -8.67 2.98 12.20
CA LYS A 76 -9.18 4.35 12.04
C LYS A 76 -10.69 4.36 11.79
N VAL A 77 -11.16 3.60 10.80
CA VAL A 77 -12.58 3.63 10.40
C VAL A 77 -13.46 2.98 11.47
N LYS A 78 -13.17 1.72 11.84
CA LYS A 78 -13.97 1.01 12.87
C LYS A 78 -13.91 1.73 14.22
N LYS A 79 -12.73 2.20 14.64
CA LYS A 79 -12.57 2.93 15.90
C LYS A 79 -13.34 4.26 15.92
N SER A 80 -13.42 4.96 14.78
CA SER A 80 -14.23 6.17 14.66
C SER A 80 -15.72 5.91 14.44
N LYS A 81 -16.17 4.64 14.54
CA LYS A 81 -17.55 4.22 14.24
C LYS A 81 -18.00 4.71 12.85
N TYR A 82 -17.12 4.59 11.85
CA TYR A 82 -17.36 4.98 10.46
C TYR A 82 -17.57 6.48 10.23
N LYS A 83 -17.30 7.34 11.22
CA LYS A 83 -17.40 8.80 11.08
C LYS A 83 -16.25 9.41 10.30
N ILE A 84 -15.08 8.78 10.30
CA ILE A 84 -13.86 9.29 9.67
C ILE A 84 -13.34 8.25 8.68
N VAL A 85 -13.23 8.65 7.41
CA VAL A 85 -12.61 7.86 6.35
C VAL A 85 -11.25 8.47 5.99
N PRO A 86 -10.13 7.85 6.41
CA PRO A 86 -8.80 8.33 6.08
C PRO A 86 -8.49 8.07 4.60
N ILE A 87 -7.84 9.05 3.96
CA ILE A 87 -7.40 8.99 2.55
C ILE A 87 -5.90 9.24 2.51
N LEU A 88 -5.15 8.35 1.87
CA LEU A 88 -3.73 8.54 1.60
C LEU A 88 -3.55 9.56 0.46
N LYS A 89 -2.69 10.56 0.68
CA LYS A 89 -2.48 11.68 -0.28
C LYS A 89 -1.05 11.83 -0.79
N ARG A 90 -0.04 11.31 -0.08
CA ARG A 90 1.37 11.56 -0.40
C ARG A 90 2.12 10.26 -0.68
N PRO A 91 2.81 10.13 -1.82
CA PRO A 91 3.77 9.06 -2.03
C PRO A 91 4.99 9.28 -1.12
N VAL A 92 5.56 8.21 -0.59
CA VAL A 92 6.72 8.27 0.36
C VAL A 92 8.01 7.74 -0.28
N CYS A 93 7.93 7.13 -1.48
CA CYS A 93 9.00 6.32 -2.03
C CYS A 93 10.08 7.07 -2.85
N VAL A 94 10.12 8.41 -2.82
CA VAL A 94 11.02 9.24 -3.64
C VAL A 94 11.57 10.43 -2.87
#